data_AF-A0A2H0QTB5-F1
#
_entry.id   AF-A0A2H0QTB5-F1
#
_cell.length_a   1.000
_cell.length_b   1.000
_cell.length_c   1.000
_cell.angle_alpha   90.00
_cell.angle_beta   90.00
_cell.angle_gamma   90.00
#
_symmetry.space_group_name_H-M   'P 1'
#
loop_
_entity.id
_entity.type
_entity.pdbx_description
1 polymer ?
#
loop_
_entity_poly.entity_id
_entity_poly.type
_entity_poly.pdbx_seq_one_letter_code
_entity_poly.pdbx_strand_id
1 'polypeptide(L)'
;MGAYIFSDEEILAVKTRFPKLELIKPGVWKGVIDFDRVYRDYRIADSYEVGIIVPVGFPQAFPIVHELGGRIKTIQEKHKLKTVADLHYNANNGACLCVIQEKESRLPTGSDLLFFIENLVSPYFYGLSYFDEQSHWPWKEYGHGGLGVLEHYTENWKEPDQELMQSLMPTFSADKHWRKYRKQFISPNPNSFCFCESGVSISICHEKAWEGLLQMSKDLKTLKINSYKFFPKPLRRK
;
A
#
# COMPACT_ATOMS: atom_id res chain seq x y z
N MET A 1 -21.55 10.47 2.69
CA MET A 1 -20.86 9.18 2.50
C MET A 1 -21.41 8.23 3.53
N GLY A 2 -21.98 7.10 3.11
CA GLY A 2 -22.45 6.08 4.06
C GLY A 2 -21.29 5.45 4.84
N ALA A 3 -21.58 4.54 5.73
CA ALA A 3 -20.60 3.69 6.40
C ALA A 3 -20.89 2.21 6.10
N TYR A 4 -19.88 1.36 6.18
CA TYR A 4 -20.12 -0.08 6.14
C TYR A 4 -20.99 -0.50 7.34
N ILE A 5 -21.98 -1.34 7.07
CA ILE A 5 -22.90 -1.87 8.07
C ILE A 5 -22.47 -3.31 8.31
N PHE A 6 -21.91 -3.55 9.49
CA PHE A 6 -21.49 -4.89 9.91
C PHE A 6 -22.70 -5.72 10.35
N SER A 7 -22.67 -7.03 10.11
CA SER A 7 -23.60 -7.95 10.75
C SER A 7 -23.25 -8.15 12.21
N ASP A 8 -24.22 -8.57 13.04
CA ASP A 8 -23.95 -8.90 14.45
C ASP A 8 -22.93 -10.04 14.59
N GLU A 9 -22.95 -11.00 13.66
CA GLU A 9 -22.00 -12.11 13.59
C GLU A 9 -20.57 -11.62 13.35
N GLU A 10 -20.38 -10.70 12.39
CA GLU A 10 -19.07 -10.12 12.09
C GLU A 10 -18.55 -9.27 13.26
N ILE A 11 -19.40 -8.45 13.87
CA ILE A 11 -19.04 -7.68 15.08
C ILE A 11 -18.60 -8.62 16.20
N LEU A 12 -19.36 -9.68 16.45
CA LEU A 12 -19.07 -10.66 17.48
C LEU A 12 -17.76 -11.40 17.19
N ALA A 13 -17.51 -11.79 15.94
CA ALA A 13 -16.29 -12.48 15.52
C ALA A 13 -15.05 -11.59 15.75
N VAL A 14 -15.11 -10.32 15.35
CA VAL A 14 -14.03 -9.36 15.57
C VAL A 14 -13.78 -9.12 17.06
N LYS A 15 -14.83 -8.89 17.86
CA LYS A 15 -14.68 -8.67 19.32
C LYS A 15 -14.20 -9.92 20.05
N THR A 16 -14.56 -11.11 19.58
CA THR A 16 -14.06 -12.37 20.16
C THR A 16 -12.58 -12.53 19.88
N ARG A 17 -12.14 -12.24 18.64
CA ARG A 17 -10.74 -12.38 18.24
C ARG A 17 -9.83 -11.29 18.78
N PHE A 18 -10.33 -10.06 18.83
CA PHE A 18 -9.64 -8.84 19.24
C PHE A 18 -10.48 -8.11 20.32
N PRO A 19 -10.47 -8.60 21.57
CA PRO A 19 -11.37 -8.11 22.62
C PRO A 19 -11.12 -6.66 23.05
N LYS A 20 -9.95 -6.11 22.73
CA LYS A 20 -9.62 -4.70 22.98
C LYS A 20 -9.94 -3.79 21.80
N LEU A 21 -10.58 -4.30 20.75
CA LEU A 21 -11.01 -3.54 19.57
C LEU A 21 -12.52 -3.28 19.64
N GLU A 22 -12.90 -2.01 19.53
CA GLU A 22 -14.28 -1.56 19.71
C GLU A 22 -14.82 -0.90 18.45
N LEU A 23 -16.06 -1.22 18.10
CA LEU A 23 -16.83 -0.51 17.08
C LEU A 23 -17.34 0.81 17.70
N ILE A 24 -16.72 1.92 17.35
CA ILE A 24 -17.05 3.24 17.90
C ILE A 24 -18.30 3.83 17.25
N LYS A 25 -18.44 3.59 15.95
CA LYS A 25 -19.60 3.97 15.12
C LYS A 25 -19.57 3.14 13.84
N PRO A 26 -20.67 3.09 13.06
CA PRO A 26 -20.67 2.37 11.79
C PRO A 26 -19.45 2.69 10.93
N GLY A 27 -18.79 1.65 10.43
CA GLY A 27 -17.55 1.73 9.65
C GLY A 27 -16.29 2.20 10.39
N VAL A 28 -16.27 2.37 11.72
CA VAL A 28 -15.08 2.84 12.44
C VAL A 28 -14.80 2.01 13.69
N TRP A 29 -13.65 1.34 13.68
CA TRP A 29 -13.13 0.56 14.81
C TRP A 29 -11.90 1.24 15.40
N LYS A 30 -11.76 1.18 16.73
CA LYS A 30 -10.58 1.66 17.45
C LYS A 30 -10.25 0.76 18.63
N GLY A 31 -8.98 0.71 19.02
CA GLY A 31 -8.54 -0.02 20.19
C GLY A 31 -7.21 -0.72 19.94
N VAL A 32 -6.96 -1.83 20.64
CA VAL A 32 -5.70 -2.55 20.56
C VAL A 32 -5.86 -3.85 19.79
N ILE A 33 -4.95 -4.10 18.85
CA ILE A 33 -4.75 -5.40 18.24
C ILE A 33 -3.55 -6.06 18.93
N ASP A 34 -3.81 -7.14 19.66
CA ASP A 34 -2.76 -8.06 20.12
C ASP A 34 -2.54 -9.14 19.06
N PHE A 35 -1.28 -9.48 18.79
CA PHE A 35 -0.94 -10.60 17.92
C PHE A 35 0.25 -11.39 18.44
N ASP A 36 0.31 -12.64 18.03
CA ASP A 36 1.44 -13.55 18.24
C ASP A 36 1.62 -14.32 16.94
N ARG A 37 2.73 -14.04 16.24
CA ARG A 37 2.96 -14.51 14.87
C ARG A 37 4.36 -15.02 14.70
N VAL A 38 4.50 -15.98 13.77
CA VAL A 38 5.77 -16.56 13.38
C VAL A 38 5.95 -16.41 11.88
N TYR A 39 7.12 -15.94 11.46
CA TYR A 39 7.54 -15.94 10.05
C TYR A 39 8.98 -16.43 9.95
N ARG A 40 9.21 -17.50 9.16
CA ARG A 40 10.53 -18.15 8.99
C ARG A 40 11.25 -18.35 10.33
N ASP A 41 10.55 -18.97 11.28
CA ASP A 41 11.00 -19.28 12.65
C ASP A 41 11.27 -18.08 13.57
N TYR A 42 11.01 -16.85 13.12
CA TYR A 42 11.04 -15.67 13.96
C TYR A 42 9.66 -15.41 14.57
N ARG A 43 9.54 -15.46 15.91
CA ARG A 43 8.29 -15.23 16.64
C ARG A 43 8.28 -13.83 17.24
N ILE A 44 7.18 -13.10 17.02
CA ILE A 44 6.91 -11.82 17.69
C ILE A 44 5.51 -11.89 18.27
N ALA A 45 5.42 -11.60 19.58
CA ALA A 45 4.19 -11.32 20.27
C ALA A 45 4.19 -9.85 20.68
N ASP A 46 3.21 -9.08 20.20
CA ASP A 46 3.20 -7.63 20.34
C ASP A 46 1.78 -7.06 20.23
N SER A 47 1.64 -5.76 20.45
CA SER A 47 0.36 -5.06 20.42
C SER A 47 0.51 -3.64 19.83
N TYR A 48 -0.54 -3.19 19.14
CA TYR A 48 -0.62 -1.83 18.59
C TYR A 48 -1.98 -1.22 18.88
N GLU A 49 -1.99 0.07 19.23
CA GLU A 49 -3.19 0.88 19.23
C GLU A 49 -3.51 1.32 17.80
N VAL A 50 -4.73 1.04 17.34
CA VAL A 50 -5.12 1.17 15.94
C VAL A 50 -6.47 1.86 15.78
N GLY A 51 -6.64 2.49 14.62
CA GLY A 51 -7.93 2.94 14.11
C GLY A 51 -8.17 2.39 12.72
N ILE A 52 -9.34 1.79 12.47
CA ILE A 52 -9.71 1.21 11.18
C ILE A 52 -10.97 1.90 10.67
N ILE A 53 -10.90 2.50 9.49
CA ILE A 53 -12.03 3.12 8.79
C ILE A 53 -12.43 2.22 7.62
N VAL A 54 -13.61 1.62 7.72
CA VAL A 54 -14.17 0.68 6.75
C VAL A 54 -15.20 1.41 5.86
N PRO A 55 -14.93 1.56 4.55
CA PRO A 55 -15.81 2.27 3.63
C PRO A 55 -17.03 1.42 3.23
N VAL A 56 -18.11 2.07 2.76
CA VAL A 56 -19.35 1.41 2.29
C VAL A 56 -19.09 0.31 1.26
N GLY A 57 -18.10 0.50 0.38
CA GLY A 57 -17.79 -0.45 -0.69
C GLY A 57 -16.93 -1.63 -0.24
N PHE A 58 -16.68 -1.83 1.06
CA PHE A 58 -15.90 -2.97 1.55
C PHE A 58 -16.56 -4.31 1.16
N PRO A 59 -15.80 -5.33 0.72
CA PRO A 59 -14.33 -5.40 0.62
C PRO A 59 -13.70 -4.77 -0.64
N GLN A 60 -14.49 -4.40 -1.66
CA GLN A 60 -13.95 -3.81 -2.90
C GLN A 60 -13.32 -2.43 -2.67
N ALA A 61 -13.77 -1.67 -1.66
CA ALA A 61 -13.11 -0.48 -1.17
C ALA A 61 -12.26 -0.82 0.07
N PHE A 62 -10.96 -0.54 0.00
CA PHE A 62 -10.02 -0.91 1.06
C PHE A 62 -10.20 -0.07 2.32
N PRO A 63 -10.21 -0.69 3.52
CA PRO A 63 -10.15 0.05 4.76
C PRO A 63 -8.86 0.84 4.90
N ILE A 64 -8.93 1.97 5.61
CA ILE A 64 -7.75 2.75 6.01
C ILE A 64 -7.40 2.39 7.44
N VAL A 65 -6.14 2.04 7.68
CA VAL A 65 -5.63 1.66 9.01
C VAL A 65 -4.64 2.72 9.49
N HIS A 66 -4.85 3.20 10.70
CA HIS A 66 -3.98 4.15 11.39
C HIS A 66 -3.33 3.47 12.59
N GLU A 67 -2.02 3.64 12.75
CA GLU A 67 -1.34 3.40 14.02
C GLU A 67 -1.54 4.65 14.90
N LEU A 68 -2.04 4.46 16.13
CA LEU A 68 -2.46 5.55 17.02
C LEU A 68 -1.54 5.75 18.23
N GLY A 69 -0.68 4.77 18.55
CA GLY A 69 0.23 4.79 19.69
C GLY A 69 1.54 5.57 19.46
N GLY A 70 1.79 6.07 18.24
CA GLY A 70 2.98 6.85 17.90
C GLY A 70 4.24 6.00 17.71
N ARG A 71 4.10 4.68 17.61
CA ARG A 71 5.23 3.75 17.44
C ARG A 71 5.90 3.93 16.09
N ILE A 72 5.18 4.26 15.03
CA ILE A 72 5.78 4.56 13.71
C ILE A 72 6.78 5.72 13.80
N LYS A 73 6.41 6.79 14.49
CA LYS A 73 7.29 7.95 14.69
C LYS A 73 8.50 7.57 15.54
N THR A 74 8.29 6.77 16.59
CA THR A 74 9.38 6.28 17.45
C THR A 74 10.40 5.44 16.66
N ILE A 75 9.92 4.52 15.81
CA ILE A 75 10.78 3.71 14.93
C ILE A 75 11.51 4.60 13.93
N GLN A 76 10.82 5.56 13.31
CA GLN A 76 11.43 6.50 12.38
C GLN A 76 12.61 7.26 13.02
N GLU A 77 12.41 7.78 14.22
CA GLU A 77 13.44 8.52 14.98
C GLU A 77 14.59 7.59 15.40
N LYS A 78 14.27 6.41 15.96
CA LYS A 78 15.24 5.40 16.40
C LYS A 78 16.18 4.97 15.27
N HIS A 79 15.62 4.67 14.10
CA HIS A 79 16.37 4.19 12.93
C HIS A 79 16.82 5.32 11.99
N LYS A 80 16.57 6.59 12.36
CA LYS A 80 16.94 7.79 11.59
C LYS A 80 16.44 7.76 10.14
N LEU A 81 15.23 7.25 9.95
CA LEU A 81 14.63 7.13 8.63
C LEU A 81 14.23 8.52 8.12
N LYS A 82 14.57 8.79 6.85
CA LYS A 82 14.26 10.09 6.22
C LYS A 82 12.76 10.30 6.05
N THR A 83 12.00 9.21 5.93
CA THR A 83 10.57 9.23 5.67
C THR A 83 9.87 8.07 6.38
N VAL A 84 8.65 8.29 6.84
CA VAL A 84 7.77 7.23 7.36
C VAL A 84 7.28 6.27 6.27
N ALA A 85 7.45 6.63 4.99
CA ALA A 85 7.14 5.74 3.88
C ALA A 85 7.98 4.46 3.92
N ASP A 86 9.21 4.52 4.43
CA ASP A 86 10.08 3.34 4.62
C ASP A 86 9.49 2.34 5.66
N LEU A 87 8.54 2.80 6.47
CA LEU A 87 7.76 1.98 7.39
C LEU A 87 6.38 1.60 6.80
N HIS A 88 6.21 1.72 5.49
CA HIS A 88 4.94 1.52 4.77
C HIS A 88 3.80 2.36 5.35
N TYR A 89 4.11 3.59 5.78
CA TYR A 89 3.12 4.53 6.29
C TYR A 89 2.99 5.73 5.35
N ASN A 90 1.78 5.92 4.82
CA ASN A 90 1.50 6.93 3.81
C ASN A 90 1.42 8.33 4.44
N ALA A 91 1.65 9.37 3.63
CA ALA A 91 1.58 10.77 4.06
C ALA A 91 0.18 11.23 4.52
N ASN A 92 -0.87 10.45 4.24
CA ASN A 92 -2.23 10.65 4.79
C ASN A 92 -2.46 9.91 6.11
N ASN A 93 -1.39 9.48 6.77
CA ASN A 93 -1.37 8.70 8.01
C ASN A 93 -2.01 7.31 7.91
N GLY A 94 -2.12 6.71 6.72
CA GLY A 94 -2.63 5.34 6.55
C GLY A 94 -1.52 4.32 6.31
N ALA A 95 -1.61 3.13 6.91
CA ALA A 95 -0.73 2.00 6.58
C ALA A 95 -0.94 1.52 5.14
N CYS A 96 0.16 1.22 4.44
CA CYS A 96 0.19 0.57 3.15
C CYS A 96 0.31 -0.94 3.37
N LEU A 97 -0.82 -1.66 3.27
CA LEU A 97 -0.87 -3.08 3.63
C LEU A 97 -0.48 -4.01 2.48
N CYS A 98 -0.60 -3.55 1.23
CA CYS A 98 -0.16 -4.25 0.04
C CYS A 98 -0.05 -3.28 -1.14
N VAL A 99 0.62 -3.70 -2.21
CA VAL A 99 0.55 -2.98 -3.50
C VAL A 99 -0.86 -3.09 -4.09
N ILE A 100 -1.30 -2.04 -4.78
CA ILE A 100 -2.68 -1.93 -5.28
C ILE A 100 -3.05 -3.06 -6.26
N GLN A 101 -2.07 -3.63 -6.97
CA GLN A 101 -2.27 -4.77 -7.87
C GLN A 101 -2.60 -6.09 -7.14
N GLU A 102 -2.19 -6.22 -5.88
CA GLU A 102 -2.47 -7.42 -5.06
C GLU A 102 -3.76 -7.27 -4.27
N LYS A 103 -4.47 -6.16 -4.41
CA LYS A 103 -5.63 -5.82 -3.60
C LYS A 103 -6.70 -6.92 -3.59
N GLU A 104 -7.09 -7.42 -4.76
CA GLU A 104 -8.13 -8.45 -4.89
C GLU A 104 -7.66 -9.83 -4.44
N SER A 105 -6.39 -10.19 -4.66
CA SER A 105 -5.87 -11.48 -4.21
C SER A 105 -5.68 -11.52 -2.70
N ARG A 106 -5.36 -10.37 -2.08
CA ARG A 106 -5.14 -10.24 -0.64
C ARG A 106 -6.43 -9.98 0.14
N LEU A 107 -7.46 -9.42 -0.49
CA LEU A 107 -8.77 -9.18 0.09
C LEU A 107 -9.86 -9.52 -0.94
N PRO A 108 -10.13 -10.82 -1.15
CA PRO A 108 -11.10 -11.27 -2.15
C PRO A 108 -12.52 -10.82 -1.82
N THR A 109 -13.37 -10.77 -2.85
CA THR A 109 -14.81 -10.53 -2.69
C THR A 109 -15.42 -11.52 -1.69
N GLY A 110 -16.20 -10.99 -0.75
CA GLY A 110 -16.79 -11.76 0.35
C GLY A 110 -15.95 -11.80 1.63
N SER A 111 -14.74 -11.21 1.62
CA SER A 111 -13.96 -11.03 2.85
C SER A 111 -14.69 -10.13 3.85
N ASP A 112 -14.61 -10.51 5.13
CA ASP A 112 -15.09 -9.72 6.26
C ASP A 112 -13.94 -8.94 6.93
N LEU A 113 -14.27 -8.13 7.92
CA LEU A 113 -13.29 -7.34 8.66
C LEU A 113 -12.33 -8.21 9.47
N LEU A 114 -12.78 -9.35 9.99
CA LEU A 114 -11.91 -10.27 10.72
C LEU A 114 -10.79 -10.79 9.79
N PHE A 115 -11.15 -11.26 8.60
CA PHE A 115 -10.22 -11.68 7.57
C PHE A 115 -9.24 -10.57 7.21
N PHE A 116 -9.73 -9.34 7.00
CA PHE A 116 -8.88 -8.18 6.73
C PHE A 116 -7.86 -7.94 7.85
N ILE A 117 -8.29 -7.98 9.11
CA ILE A 117 -7.40 -7.77 10.25
C ILE A 117 -6.35 -8.88 10.35
N GLU A 118 -6.75 -10.14 10.15
CA GLU A 118 -5.85 -11.28 10.31
C GLU A 118 -4.86 -11.44 9.13
N ASN A 119 -5.25 -11.07 7.92
CA ASN A 119 -4.45 -11.34 6.72
C ASN A 119 -3.69 -10.12 6.20
N LEU A 120 -4.06 -8.91 6.62
CA LEU A 120 -3.40 -7.67 6.17
C LEU A 120 -2.90 -6.83 7.33
N VAL A 121 -3.75 -6.53 8.31
CA VAL A 121 -3.41 -5.59 9.40
C VAL A 121 -2.38 -6.18 10.36
N SER A 122 -2.64 -7.38 10.88
CA SER A 122 -1.75 -8.02 11.84
C SER A 122 -0.41 -8.40 11.21
N PRO A 123 -0.33 -8.92 9.96
CA PRO A 123 0.95 -9.10 9.28
C PRO A 123 1.74 -7.81 9.13
N TYR A 124 1.10 -6.70 8.74
CA TYR A 124 1.78 -5.40 8.68
C TYR A 124 2.40 -5.01 10.03
N PHE A 125 1.65 -5.13 11.14
CA PHE A 125 2.18 -4.79 12.46
C PHE A 125 3.28 -5.76 12.93
N TYR A 126 3.19 -7.04 12.59
CA TYR A 126 4.29 -7.98 12.79
C TYR A 126 5.55 -7.52 12.05
N GLY A 127 5.41 -7.11 10.77
CA GLY A 127 6.52 -6.61 9.98
C GLY A 127 7.11 -5.31 10.55
N LEU A 128 6.27 -4.44 11.11
CA LEU A 128 6.70 -3.22 11.77
C LEU A 128 7.50 -3.50 13.06
N SER A 129 7.05 -4.45 13.89
CA SER A 129 7.82 -4.92 15.06
C SER A 129 9.15 -5.56 14.64
N TYR A 130 9.12 -6.40 13.60
CA TYR A 130 10.31 -7.04 13.06
C TYR A 130 11.32 -6.00 12.55
N PHE A 131 10.84 -4.98 11.81
CA PHE A 131 11.68 -3.87 11.36
C PHE A 131 12.29 -3.12 12.53
N ASP A 132 11.54 -2.89 13.60
CA ASP A 132 12.05 -2.21 14.79
C ASP A 132 13.21 -2.96 15.45
N GLU A 133 13.17 -4.30 15.40
CA GLU A 133 14.20 -5.19 15.95
C GLU A 133 15.38 -5.42 14.99
N GLN A 134 15.13 -5.56 13.69
CA GLN A 134 16.09 -6.04 12.70
C GLN A 134 16.54 -4.97 11.69
N SER A 135 15.93 -3.79 11.70
CA SER A 135 16.18 -2.67 10.77
C SER A 135 15.97 -3.00 9.28
N HIS A 136 15.25 -4.08 8.97
CA HIS A 136 14.79 -4.43 7.63
C HIS A 136 13.45 -5.17 7.73
N TRP A 137 12.67 -5.19 6.65
CA TRP A 137 11.42 -5.94 6.63
C TRP A 137 11.69 -7.45 6.53
N PRO A 138 10.80 -8.30 7.07
CA PRO A 138 10.99 -9.75 7.07
C PRO A 138 10.78 -10.39 5.69
N TRP A 139 10.19 -9.68 4.72
CA TRP A 139 9.93 -10.15 3.37
C TRP A 139 10.49 -9.19 2.31
N LYS A 140 10.49 -9.63 1.05
CA LYS A 140 10.86 -8.78 -0.09
C LYS A 140 9.86 -7.63 -0.21
N GLU A 141 10.38 -6.43 -0.46
CA GLU A 141 9.60 -5.22 -0.61
C GLU A 141 9.66 -4.71 -2.05
N TYR A 142 8.63 -3.94 -2.42
CA TYR A 142 8.66 -3.07 -3.58
C TYR A 142 8.96 -1.64 -3.14
N GLY A 143 9.54 -0.83 -4.03
CA GLY A 143 9.79 0.58 -3.81
C GLY A 143 8.50 1.39 -3.61
N HIS A 144 8.66 2.64 -3.15
CA HIS A 144 7.50 3.44 -2.77
C HIS A 144 6.73 4.01 -3.96
N GLY A 145 5.39 4.08 -3.83
CA GLY A 145 4.51 4.76 -4.77
C GLY A 145 4.59 4.18 -6.19
N GLY A 146 4.81 5.06 -7.18
CA GLY A 146 4.86 4.65 -8.58
C GLY A 146 6.01 3.66 -8.89
N LEU A 147 7.12 3.68 -8.14
CA LEU A 147 8.23 2.76 -8.37
C LEU A 147 7.82 1.31 -8.09
N GLY A 148 7.23 1.05 -6.91
CA GLY A 148 6.80 -0.30 -6.56
C GLY A 148 5.66 -0.80 -7.44
N VAL A 149 4.79 0.09 -7.92
CA VAL A 149 3.79 -0.28 -8.93
C VAL A 149 4.48 -0.81 -10.19
N LEU A 150 5.51 -0.15 -10.69
CA LEU A 150 6.24 -0.59 -11.88
C LEU A 150 7.02 -1.89 -11.66
N GLU A 151 7.67 -2.04 -10.50
CA GLU A 151 8.38 -3.26 -10.14
C GLU A 151 7.44 -4.46 -10.07
N HIS A 152 6.33 -4.34 -9.33
CA HIS A 152 5.32 -5.38 -9.29
C HIS A 152 4.77 -5.68 -10.69
N TYR A 153 4.52 -4.64 -11.50
CA TYR A 153 3.96 -4.78 -12.85
C TYR A 153 4.83 -5.65 -13.76
N THR A 154 6.15 -5.51 -13.69
CA THR A 154 7.05 -6.36 -14.49
C THR A 154 7.23 -7.76 -13.91
N GLU A 155 7.32 -7.88 -12.57
CA GLU A 155 7.57 -9.17 -11.94
C GLU A 155 6.37 -10.11 -12.01
N ASN A 156 5.15 -9.54 -12.06
CA ASN A 156 3.89 -10.28 -12.09
C ASN A 156 3.09 -9.97 -13.36
N TRP A 157 3.79 -9.69 -14.46
CA TRP A 157 3.14 -9.26 -15.69
C TRP A 157 2.15 -10.31 -16.19
N LYS A 158 0.93 -9.84 -16.44
CA LYS A 158 -0.15 -10.51 -17.15
C LYS A 158 -0.76 -9.48 -18.09
N GLU A 159 -1.39 -9.95 -19.17
CA GLU A 159 -2.06 -9.06 -20.11
C GLU A 159 -3.09 -8.19 -19.36
N PRO A 160 -2.89 -6.86 -19.31
CA PRO A 160 -3.77 -5.98 -18.55
C PRO A 160 -5.02 -5.64 -19.35
N ASP A 161 -6.10 -5.32 -18.64
CA ASP A 161 -7.25 -4.64 -19.22
C ASP A 161 -7.22 -3.13 -18.91
N GLN A 162 -8.24 -2.42 -19.40
CA GLN A 162 -8.36 -0.98 -19.16
C GLN A 162 -8.68 -0.65 -17.69
N GLU A 163 -9.33 -1.54 -16.96
CA GLU A 163 -9.74 -1.32 -15.58
C GLU A 163 -8.52 -1.33 -14.65
N LEU A 164 -7.65 -2.32 -14.80
CA LEU A 164 -6.36 -2.36 -14.11
C LEU A 164 -5.57 -1.09 -14.41
N MET A 165 -5.42 -0.71 -15.69
CA MET A 165 -4.68 0.51 -16.04
C MET A 165 -5.25 1.76 -15.38
N GLN A 166 -6.58 1.91 -15.33
CA GLN A 166 -7.24 3.03 -14.67
C GLN A 166 -7.05 3.02 -13.15
N SER A 167 -6.98 1.84 -12.52
CA SER A 167 -6.77 1.73 -11.07
C SER A 167 -5.35 2.11 -10.64
N LEU A 168 -4.35 1.96 -11.52
CA LEU A 168 -2.95 2.36 -11.24
C LEU A 168 -2.69 3.87 -11.42
N MET A 169 -3.49 4.54 -12.25
CA MET A 169 -3.30 5.96 -12.59
C MET A 169 -3.22 6.90 -11.37
N PRO A 170 -4.08 6.77 -10.34
CA PRO A 170 -4.03 7.64 -9.18
C PRO A 170 -2.69 7.60 -8.46
N THR A 171 -2.02 6.44 -8.40
CA THR A 171 -0.72 6.29 -7.73
C THR A 171 0.33 7.18 -8.38
N PHE A 172 0.43 7.15 -9.71
CA PHE A 172 1.41 7.99 -10.42
C PHE A 172 1.04 9.47 -10.44
N SER A 173 -0.26 9.79 -10.43
CA SER A 173 -0.75 11.17 -10.48
C SER A 173 -0.65 11.88 -9.13
N ALA A 174 -0.77 11.14 -8.03
CA ALA A 174 -0.59 11.64 -6.67
C ALA A 174 0.88 11.78 -6.27
N ASP A 175 1.80 11.15 -7.00
CA ASP A 175 3.23 11.18 -6.73
C ASP A 175 3.83 12.58 -6.96
N LYS A 176 4.75 13.00 -6.08
CA LYS A 176 5.49 14.27 -6.23
C LYS A 176 6.27 14.35 -7.55
N HIS A 177 6.60 13.20 -8.13
CA HIS A 177 7.31 13.03 -9.39
C HIS A 177 6.41 12.77 -10.60
N TRP A 178 5.09 12.98 -10.52
CA TRP A 178 4.15 12.70 -11.62
C TRP A 178 4.61 13.23 -13.00
N ARG A 179 5.26 14.41 -13.05
CA ARG A 179 5.80 14.98 -14.30
C ARG A 179 6.92 14.14 -14.89
N LYS A 180 7.79 13.57 -14.05
CA LYS A 180 8.89 12.70 -14.46
C LYS A 180 8.33 11.37 -14.98
N TYR A 181 7.39 10.76 -14.26
CA TYR A 181 6.68 9.57 -14.73
C TYR A 181 6.05 9.84 -16.10
N ARG A 182 5.23 10.89 -16.22
CA ARG A 182 4.59 11.28 -17.48
C ARG A 182 5.58 11.40 -18.64
N LYS A 183 6.72 12.06 -18.42
CA LYS A 183 7.75 12.21 -19.45
C LYS A 183 8.30 10.84 -19.87
N GLN A 184 8.59 9.97 -18.91
CA GLN A 184 9.11 8.63 -19.18
C GLN A 184 8.10 7.74 -19.90
N PHE A 185 6.80 7.79 -19.55
CA PHE A 185 5.78 7.02 -20.28
C PHE A 185 5.61 7.47 -21.75
N ILE A 186 5.87 8.75 -22.05
CA ILE A 186 5.79 9.31 -23.42
C ILE A 186 7.07 9.01 -24.21
N SER A 187 8.23 9.23 -23.59
CA SER A 187 9.55 9.07 -24.19
C SER A 187 10.48 8.43 -23.16
N PRO A 188 10.47 7.08 -23.07
CA PRO A 188 11.30 6.35 -22.13
C PRO A 188 12.79 6.64 -22.40
N ASN A 189 13.54 6.96 -21.36
CA ASN A 189 14.99 7.14 -21.40
C ASN A 189 15.65 6.46 -20.18
N PRO A 190 16.45 5.39 -20.39
CA PRO A 190 17.06 4.62 -19.31
C PRO A 190 18.07 5.45 -18.50
N ASN A 191 18.69 6.45 -19.12
CA ASN A 191 19.69 7.32 -18.51
C ASN A 191 19.08 8.47 -17.68
N SER A 192 17.76 8.58 -17.64
CA SER A 192 17.10 9.57 -16.79
C SER A 192 17.32 9.27 -15.32
N PHE A 193 17.49 10.31 -14.49
CA PHE A 193 17.61 10.13 -13.05
C PHE A 193 16.40 9.40 -12.48
N CYS A 194 16.68 8.45 -11.58
CA CYS A 194 15.67 7.64 -10.93
C CYS A 194 14.68 8.50 -10.11
N PHE A 195 13.45 7.99 -10.00
CA PHE A 195 12.39 8.64 -9.24
C PHE A 195 12.63 8.59 -7.71
N CYS A 196 13.54 7.72 -7.23
CA CYS A 196 13.91 7.65 -5.81
C CYS A 196 14.88 8.76 -5.36
N GLU A 197 15.29 9.65 -6.28
CA GLU A 197 16.22 10.76 -5.99
C GLU A 197 17.64 10.34 -5.58
N SER A 198 18.05 9.09 -5.87
CA SER A 198 19.43 8.61 -5.64
C SER A 198 20.51 9.35 -6.45
N GLY A 199 20.11 10.09 -7.49
CA GLY A 199 21.04 10.71 -8.44
C GLY A 199 21.63 9.74 -9.46
N VAL A 200 21.23 8.46 -9.44
CA VAL A 200 21.62 7.43 -10.40
C VAL A 200 20.54 7.28 -11.48
N SER A 201 20.90 6.77 -12.66
CA SER A 201 19.92 6.50 -13.71
C SER A 201 18.89 5.45 -13.28
N ILE A 202 17.66 5.53 -13.80
CA ILE A 202 16.59 4.60 -13.43
C ILE A 202 16.92 3.16 -13.81
N SER A 203 17.54 2.93 -14.97
CA SER A 203 17.88 1.58 -15.44
C SER A 203 18.94 0.89 -14.59
N ILE A 204 19.77 1.65 -13.86
CA ILE A 204 20.78 1.12 -12.95
C ILE A 204 20.23 1.04 -11.53
N CYS A 205 19.53 2.09 -11.07
CA CYS A 205 19.09 2.18 -9.68
C CYS A 205 17.86 1.31 -9.38
N HIS A 206 16.91 1.22 -10.32
CA HIS A 206 15.64 0.48 -10.18
C HIS A 206 15.33 -0.20 -11.52
N GLU A 207 16.17 -1.17 -11.90
CA GLU A 207 16.07 -1.89 -13.18
C GLU A 207 14.67 -2.49 -13.39
N LYS A 208 14.09 -3.12 -12.36
CA LYS A 208 12.74 -3.68 -12.42
C LYS A 208 11.66 -2.62 -12.64
N ALA A 209 11.77 -1.47 -11.98
CA ALA A 209 10.85 -0.36 -12.25
C ALA A 209 10.98 0.17 -13.68
N TRP A 210 12.20 0.18 -14.23
CA TRP A 210 12.44 0.58 -15.61
C TRP A 210 11.83 -0.42 -16.62
N GLU A 211 12.05 -1.72 -16.41
CA GLU A 211 11.41 -2.79 -17.18
C GLU A 211 9.88 -2.66 -17.13
N GLY A 212 9.33 -2.46 -15.94
CA GLY A 212 7.90 -2.23 -15.73
C GLY A 212 7.37 -1.02 -16.46
N LEU A 213 8.14 0.08 -16.50
CA LEU A 213 7.76 1.28 -17.24
C LEU A 213 7.67 1.00 -18.74
N LEU A 214 8.68 0.31 -19.29
CA LEU A 214 8.68 -0.07 -20.70
C LEU A 214 7.52 -0.99 -21.05
N GLN A 215 7.24 -1.98 -20.19
CA GLN A 215 6.15 -2.92 -20.39
C GLN A 215 4.79 -2.21 -20.33
N MET A 216 4.54 -1.42 -19.28
CA MET A 216 3.29 -0.67 -19.14
C MET A 216 3.12 0.36 -20.28
N SER A 217 4.18 1.03 -20.72
CA SER A 217 4.14 1.91 -21.90
C SER A 217 3.72 1.20 -23.18
N LYS A 218 4.10 -0.07 -23.38
CA LYS A 218 3.64 -0.87 -24.52
C LYS A 218 2.16 -1.20 -24.36
N ASP A 219 1.76 -1.65 -23.19
CA ASP A 219 0.38 -2.09 -22.92
C ASP A 219 -0.62 -0.93 -23.04
N LEU A 220 -0.26 0.28 -22.60
CA LEU A 220 -1.06 1.48 -22.82
C LEU A 220 -1.32 1.76 -24.31
N LYS A 221 -0.31 1.53 -25.18
CA LYS A 221 -0.47 1.69 -26.63
C LYS A 221 -1.36 0.61 -27.21
N THR A 222 -1.19 -0.65 -26.78
CA THR A 222 -2.03 -1.78 -27.21
C THR A 222 -3.50 -1.55 -26.86
N LEU A 223 -3.77 -1.09 -25.64
CA LEU A 223 -5.13 -0.77 -25.17
C LEU A 223 -5.68 0.56 -25.71
N LYS A 224 -4.91 1.27 -26.56
CA LYS A 224 -5.25 2.60 -27.11
C LYS A 224 -5.57 3.63 -26.02
N ILE A 225 -4.98 3.48 -24.84
CA ILE A 225 -5.12 4.43 -23.74
C ILE A 225 -4.17 5.60 -24.00
N ASN A 226 -4.75 6.80 -24.08
CA ASN A 226 -3.96 8.00 -24.29
C ASN A 226 -3.12 8.31 -23.03
N SER A 227 -1.80 8.24 -23.14
CA SER A 227 -0.86 8.54 -22.04
C SER A 227 -0.99 9.97 -21.50
N TYR A 228 -1.53 10.92 -22.27
CA TYR A 228 -1.88 12.26 -21.78
C TYR A 228 -3.09 12.25 -20.83
N LYS A 229 -4.04 11.33 -21.04
CA LYS A 229 -5.16 11.09 -20.11
C LYS A 229 -4.71 10.30 -18.87
N PHE A 230 -3.59 9.58 -18.96
CA PHE A 230 -3.00 8.79 -17.87
C PHE A 230 -2.42 9.65 -16.73
N PHE A 231 -2.05 10.91 -17.04
CA PHE A 231 -1.49 11.88 -16.09
C PHE A 231 -2.24 13.21 -16.14
N PRO A 232 -3.50 13.27 -15.64
CA PRO A 232 -4.19 14.55 -15.53
C PRO A 232 -3.36 15.49 -14.65
N LYS A 233 -3.34 16.79 -14.98
CA LYS A 233 -2.77 17.80 -14.08
C LYS A 233 -3.39 17.58 -12.69
N PRO A 234 -2.61 17.49 -11.60
CA PRO A 234 -3.19 17.37 -10.28
C PRO A 234 -4.16 18.53 -10.09
N LEU A 235 -5.41 18.21 -9.70
CA LEU A 235 -6.38 19.21 -9.30
C LEU A 235 -5.69 20.08 -8.25
N ARG A 236 -5.58 21.39 -8.51
CA ARG A 236 -5.07 22.34 -7.51
C ARG A 236 -5.90 22.11 -6.25
N ARG A 237 -5.27 21.60 -5.18
CA ARG A 237 -5.90 21.57 -3.86
C ARG A 237 -6.29 23.02 -3.55
N LYS A 238 -7.59 23.28 -3.44
CA LYS A 238 -8.11 24.52 -2.87
C LYS A 238 -7.87 24.49 -1.37
#